data_AF-A0A7J7DUI1-F1
#
_entry.id   AF-A0A7J7DUI1-F1
#
_cell.length_a   1.000
_cell.length_b   1.000
_cell.length_c   1.000
_cell.angle_alpha   90.00
_cell.angle_beta   90.00
_cell.angle_gamma   90.00
#
_symmetry.space_group_name_H-M   'P 1'
#
loop_
_entity.id
_entity.type
_entity.pdbx_description
1 polymer ?
#
loop_
_entity_poly.entity_id
_entity_poly.type
_entity_poly.pdbx_seq_one_letter_code
_entity_poly.pdbx_strand_id
1 'polypeptide(L)'
;MELYMIQLEEFKIAEKLGQKRGLRFRLLDTTQAMWLRPDGHPSTYGHWPHENVTSYNDCVHWCLPGPIDTWNDFLLQMSKMEGIISFEEKLHSLAGK
;
A
#
# COMPACT_ATOMS: atom_id res chain seq x y z
N MET A 1 11.39 12.12 -1.72
CA MET A 1 12.00 10.83 -2.08
C MET A 1 12.86 10.23 -0.98
N GLU A 2 13.56 11.03 -0.18
CA GLU A 2 14.32 10.53 0.98
C GLU A 2 13.49 9.66 1.94
N LEU A 3 12.30 10.12 2.35
CA LEU A 3 11.40 9.34 3.22
C LEU A 3 11.00 7.99 2.62
N TYR A 4 10.75 7.94 1.31
CA TYR A 4 10.42 6.70 0.61
C TYR A 4 11.59 5.71 0.61
N MET A 5 12.82 6.20 0.42
CA MET A 5 14.02 5.34 0.50
C MET A 5 14.19 4.76 1.91
N ILE A 6 13.98 5.57 2.95
CA ILE A 6 14.02 5.11 4.34
C ILE A 6 12.95 4.03 4.58
N GLN A 7 11.71 4.24 4.10
CA GLN A 7 10.64 3.26 4.21
C GLN A 7 11.00 1.92 3.54
N LEU A 8 11.63 1.96 2.36
CA LEU A 8 12.09 0.76 1.67
C LEU A 8 13.22 0.04 2.42
N GLU A 9 14.15 0.78 3.01
CA GLU A 9 15.24 0.24 3.82
C GLU A 9 14.71 -0.46 5.07
N GLU A 10 13.83 0.20 5.82
CA GLU A 10 13.18 -0.37 7.00
C GLU A 10 12.31 -1.58 6.65
N PHE A 11 11.59 -1.54 5.53
CA PHE A 11 10.84 -2.71 5.04
C PHE A 11 11.76 -3.91 4.77
N LYS A 12 12.91 -3.70 4.10
CA LYS A 12 13.89 -4.77 3.83
C LYS A 12 14.47 -5.36 5.12
N ILE A 13 14.66 -4.54 6.16
CA ILE A 13 15.10 -5.00 7.48
C ILE A 13 14.01 -5.89 8.11
N ALA A 14 12.77 -5.41 8.12
CA ALA A 14 11.62 -6.15 8.66
C ALA A 14 11.38 -7.47 7.90
N GLU A 15 11.48 -7.47 6.58
CA GLU A 15 11.34 -8.65 5.73
C GLU A 15 12.39 -9.73 6.08
N LYS A 16 13.67 -9.35 6.17
CA LYS A 16 14.76 -10.28 6.54
C LYS A 16 14.57 -10.87 7.94
N LEU A 17 14.14 -10.06 8.90
CA LEU A 17 13.86 -10.51 10.27
C LEU A 17 12.63 -11.43 10.31
N GLY A 18 11.61 -11.11 9.54
CA GLY A 18 10.38 -11.91 9.37
C GLY A 18 10.67 -13.28 8.78
N GLN A 19 11.46 -13.35 7.71
CA GLN A 19 11.84 -14.61 7.06
C GLN A 19 12.54 -15.57 8.01
N LYS A 20 13.44 -15.07 8.88
CA LYS A 20 14.09 -15.88 9.93
C LYS A 20 13.10 -16.48 10.94
N ARG A 21 11.90 -15.91 11.07
CA ARG A 21 10.81 -16.39 11.92
C ARG A 21 9.76 -17.20 11.15
N GLY A 22 10.00 -17.51 9.88
CA GLY A 22 9.05 -18.21 9.01
C GLY A 22 7.88 -17.35 8.52
N LEU A 23 7.99 -16.02 8.60
CA LEU A 23 6.99 -15.07 8.08
C LEU A 23 7.36 -14.62 6.67
N ARG A 24 6.34 -14.43 5.82
CA ARG A 24 6.47 -13.82 4.48
C ARG A 24 5.89 -12.42 4.50
N PHE A 25 6.70 -11.43 4.15
CA PHE A 25 6.28 -10.04 3.99
C PHE A 25 6.17 -9.71 2.49
N ARG A 26 5.23 -8.85 2.13
CA ARG A 26 5.09 -8.28 0.79
C ARG A 26 4.78 -6.79 0.94
N LEU A 27 5.37 -5.98 0.07
CA LEU A 27 5.15 -4.54 0.05
C LEU A 27 4.08 -4.20 -1.00
N LEU A 28 2.99 -3.57 -0.57
CA LEU A 28 2.07 -2.88 -1.47
C LEU A 28 2.61 -1.47 -1.70
N ASP A 29 3.47 -1.31 -2.71
CA ASP A 29 4.07 -0.02 -3.03
C ASP A 29 3.17 0.79 -3.96
N THR A 30 2.45 1.76 -3.38
CA THR A 30 1.57 2.68 -4.12
C THR A 30 2.22 4.04 -4.37
N THR A 31 3.48 4.24 -3.97
CA THR A 31 4.12 5.55 -3.89
C THR A 31 4.13 6.25 -5.24
N GLN A 32 4.62 5.57 -6.29
CA GLN A 32 4.69 6.16 -7.63
C GLN A 32 3.29 6.41 -8.21
N ALA A 33 2.35 5.48 -8.01
CA ALA A 33 0.99 5.64 -8.51
C ALA A 33 0.30 6.85 -7.88
N MET A 34 0.50 7.08 -6.57
CA MET A 34 -0.11 8.20 -5.86
C MET A 34 0.61 9.52 -6.08
N TRP A 35 1.92 9.48 -6.32
CA TRP A 35 2.68 10.67 -6.70
C TRP A 35 2.14 11.32 -7.99
N LEU A 36 1.57 10.51 -8.89
CA LEU A 36 0.96 10.96 -10.13
C LEU A 36 -0.48 11.45 -9.98
N ARG A 37 -1.05 11.42 -8.77
CA ARG A 37 -2.48 11.71 -8.53
C ARG A 37 -2.74 12.88 -7.56
N PRO A 38 -2.04 14.02 -7.63
CA PRO A 38 -2.34 15.15 -6.74
C PRO A 38 -3.78 15.69 -6.92
N ASP A 39 -4.42 15.37 -8.04
CA ASP A 39 -5.83 15.69 -8.35
C ASP A 39 -6.83 14.97 -7.42
N GLY A 40 -6.43 13.89 -6.76
CA GLY A 40 -7.32 13.11 -5.90
C GLY A 40 -7.49 13.64 -4.48
N HIS A 41 -6.86 14.76 -4.14
CA HIS A 41 -6.94 15.34 -2.80
C HIS A 41 -8.20 16.22 -2.61
N PRO A 42 -8.79 16.25 -1.40
CA PRO A 42 -9.94 17.11 -1.11
C PRO A 42 -9.67 18.60 -1.23
N SER A 43 -8.41 19.05 -1.09
CA SER A 43 -8.05 20.47 -1.07
C SER A 43 -8.93 21.21 -0.05
N THR A 44 -9.71 22.20 -0.49
CA THR A 44 -10.58 23.03 0.36
C THR A 44 -11.88 22.33 0.78
N TYR A 45 -12.18 21.18 0.17
CA TYR A 45 -13.41 20.41 0.41
C TYR A 45 -13.23 19.31 1.47
N GLY A 46 -12.05 19.21 2.09
CA GLY A 46 -11.78 18.26 3.18
C GLY A 46 -12.39 18.64 4.54
N HIS A 47 -12.94 19.86 4.66
CA HIS A 47 -13.43 20.43 5.91
C HIS A 47 -14.85 20.97 5.78
N TRP A 48 -15.53 21.17 6.91
CA TRP A 48 -16.83 21.81 6.89
C TRP A 48 -16.71 23.28 6.48
N PRO A 49 -17.70 23.88 5.78
CA PRO A 49 -17.55 25.22 5.22
C PRO A 49 -17.31 26.35 6.24
N HIS A 50 -17.52 26.09 7.53
CA HIS A 50 -17.41 27.07 8.63
C HIS A 50 -16.40 26.63 9.70
N GLU A 51 -15.59 25.62 9.40
CA GLU A 51 -14.60 25.11 10.33
C GLU A 51 -13.37 26.03 10.35
N ASN A 52 -12.93 26.41 11.55
CA ASN A 52 -11.72 27.21 11.70
C ASN A 52 -10.49 26.30 11.61
N VAL A 53 -9.96 26.13 10.39
CA VAL A 53 -8.81 25.27 10.11
C VAL A 53 -7.54 26.08 9.87
N THR A 54 -6.43 25.62 10.46
CA THR A 54 -5.10 26.22 10.30
C THR A 54 -4.48 25.91 8.93
N SER A 55 -4.82 24.77 8.33
CA SER A 55 -4.47 24.42 6.95
C SER A 55 -5.74 24.29 6.14
N TYR A 56 -5.95 25.21 5.21
CA TYR A 56 -7.17 25.24 4.40
C TYR A 56 -7.18 24.19 3.27
N ASN A 57 -5.98 23.78 2.81
CA ASN A 57 -5.84 22.72 1.81
C ASN A 57 -5.45 21.41 2.49
N ASP A 58 -6.28 20.40 2.33
CA ASP A 58 -5.95 19.03 2.66
C ASP A 58 -5.19 18.37 1.50
N CYS A 59 -3.92 18.07 1.74
CA CYS A 59 -3.02 17.38 0.81
C CYS A 59 -2.59 16.00 1.33
N VAL A 60 -3.21 15.49 2.40
CA VAL A 60 -2.82 14.22 3.05
C VAL A 60 -3.90 13.15 2.92
N HIS A 61 -5.17 13.54 2.83
CA HIS A 61 -6.30 12.64 2.60
C HIS A 61 -6.67 12.55 1.12
N TRP A 62 -7.53 11.58 0.79
CA TRP A 62 -7.98 11.30 -0.56
C TRP A 62 -9.50 11.41 -0.65
N CYS A 63 -10.00 11.99 -1.75
CA CYS A 63 -11.42 11.96 -2.07
C CYS A 63 -11.92 10.54 -2.35
N LEU A 64 -13.22 10.34 -2.13
CA LEU A 64 -13.96 9.13 -2.51
C LEU A 64 -15.16 9.49 -3.38
N PRO A 65 -15.35 8.84 -4.55
CA PRO A 65 -14.41 7.90 -5.20
C PRO A 65 -13.11 8.61 -5.64
N GLY A 66 -11.99 7.88 -5.72
CA GLY A 66 -10.69 8.50 -5.97
C GLY A 66 -9.49 7.55 -6.05
N PRO A 67 -8.24 8.04 -5.99
CA PRO A 67 -7.03 7.24 -6.16
C PRO A 67 -6.89 6.07 -5.17
N ILE A 68 -7.52 6.19 -4.00
CA ILE A 68 -7.54 5.14 -2.99
C ILE A 68 -8.28 3.87 -3.48
N ASP A 69 -9.21 3.99 -4.42
CA ASP A 69 -9.88 2.83 -5.03
C ASP A 69 -8.87 1.96 -5.80
N THR A 70 -7.85 2.58 -6.40
CA THR A 70 -6.75 1.86 -7.06
C THR A 70 -5.88 1.06 -6.06
N TRP A 71 -5.76 1.51 -4.80
CA TRP A 71 -5.06 0.71 -3.77
C TRP A 71 -5.81 -0.59 -3.50
N ASN A 72 -7.14 -0.53 -3.45
CA ASN A 72 -7.99 -1.71 -3.25
C ASN A 72 -7.84 -2.70 -4.41
N ASP A 73 -7.78 -2.19 -5.64
CA ASP A 73 -7.54 -3.03 -6.82
C ASP A 73 -6.18 -3.73 -6.76
N PHE A 74 -5.10 -2.99 -6.44
CA PHE A 74 -3.77 -3.57 -6.28
C PHE A 74 -3.73 -4.61 -5.16
N LEU A 75 -4.30 -4.31 -3.99
CA LEU A 75 -4.35 -5.23 -2.86
C LEU A 75 -5.11 -6.51 -3.20
N LEU A 76 -6.25 -6.39 -3.91
CA LEU A 76 -7.04 -7.53 -4.34
C LEU A 76 -6.25 -8.40 -5.32
N GLN A 77 -5.58 -7.80 -6.30
CA GLN A 77 -4.76 -8.56 -7.25
C GLN A 77 -3.57 -9.23 -6.56
N MET A 78 -2.86 -8.52 -5.67
CA MET A 78 -1.77 -9.12 -4.88
C MET A 78 -2.28 -10.29 -4.05
N SER A 79 -3.42 -10.16 -3.38
CA SER A 79 -4.00 -11.24 -2.57
C SER A 79 -4.33 -12.48 -3.40
N LYS A 80 -4.86 -12.29 -4.62
CA LYS A 80 -5.09 -13.40 -5.57
C LYS A 80 -3.77 -14.09 -5.96
N MET A 81 -2.74 -13.32 -6.29
CA MET A 81 -1.41 -13.85 -6.63
C MET A 81 -0.81 -14.64 -5.48
N GLU A 82 -0.87 -14.12 -4.25
CA GLU A 82 -0.36 -14.82 -3.05
C GLU A 82 -1.11 -16.14 -2.79
N GLY A 83 -2.42 -16.17 -3.08
CA GLY A 83 -3.22 -17.39 -3.00
C GLY A 83 -2.78 -18.45 -4.00
N ILE A 84 -2.49 -18.06 -5.25
CA ILE A 84 -1.97 -18.96 -6.29
C ILE A 84 -0.60 -19.51 -5.89
N ILE A 85 0.32 -18.63 -5.49
CA ILE A 85 1.68 -19.02 -5.06
C ILE A 85 1.60 -20.02 -3.89
N SER A 86 0.78 -19.74 -2.88
CA SER A 86 0.61 -20.64 -1.72
C SER A 86 0.05 -22.01 -2.13
N PHE A 87 -0.84 -22.06 -3.13
CA PHE A 87 -1.39 -23.31 -3.64
C PHE A 87 -0.32 -24.13 -4.38
N GLU A 88 0.47 -23.50 -5.25
CA GLU A 88 1.57 -24.15 -5.98
C GLU A 88 2.65 -24.68 -5.04
N GLU A 89 3.05 -23.90 -4.03
CA GLU A 89 4.00 -24.31 -2.99
C GLU A 89 3.50 -25.57 -2.24
N LYS A 90 2.20 -25.63 -1.92
CA LYS A 90 1.58 -26.81 -1.30
C LYS A 90 1.59 -28.01 -2.22
N LEU A 91 1.24 -27.83 -3.50
CA LEU A 91 1.27 -28.92 -4.48
C LEU A 91 2.67 -29.51 -4.65
N HIS A 92 3.69 -28.66 -4.77
CA HIS A 92 5.09 -29.11 -4.86
C HIS A 92 5.54 -29.86 -3.60
N SER A 93 5.15 -29.37 -2.42
CA SER A 93 5.44 -30.07 -1.16
C SER A 93 4.74 -31.42 -1.03
N LEU A 94 3.57 -31.59 -1.65
CA LEU A 94 2.82 -32.86 -1.65
C LEU A 94 3.38 -33.84 -2.69
N ALA A 95 3.80 -33.36 -3.86
CA ALA A 95 4.36 -34.19 -4.93
C ALA A 95 5.82 -34.63 -4.68
N GLY A 96 6.57 -33.90 -3.85
CA GLY A 96 7.94 -34.23 -3.44
C GLY A 96 8.03 -35.14 -2.21
N LYS A 97 6.90 -35.60 -1.66
CA LYS A 97 6.79 -36.64 -0.62
C LYS A 97 6.33 -37.94 -1.25
#